data_AF-A0AAD4KCP7-F1
#
_entry.id   AF-A0AAD4KCP7-F1
#
_cell.length_a   1.000
_cell.length_b   1.000
_cell.length_c   1.000
_cell.angle_alpha   90.00
_cell.angle_beta   90.00
_cell.angle_gamma   90.00
#
_symmetry.space_group_name_H-M   'P 1'
#
loop_
_entity.id
_entity.type
_entity.pdbx_description
1 polymer ?
#
loop_
_entity_poly.entity_id
_entity_poly.type
_entity_poly.pdbx_seq_one_letter_code
_entity_poly.pdbx_strand_id
1 'polypeptide(L)'
;MAFHTQTLIPLMGPYPQIFKGTITRSGLPLEFSTNYTQHSSGDPVWRIGFEPVGAHSGTERDLYNQVAMSELFTRLKELGLAGYNTTLFEHFIARHTCKAMGTDFGRLFNESIEPLRDSMGDLSAFNVIDEYMEQTDGYSNFAFLSWDCVAPANSTNIVTWSKMEEIWTLGGRLSGETTMRGLGYLKRLWQLTQIRDGCRAFTGRFDNGTDSTPTPLVWNYEMRPGSPEPLSKVYFPIHGGSDLTIVRGLATFFEEIGLVEQGRSYEQNPERDLSKTACLTSWISFAYTEKTGVYLSVYYHSSSDYPWTDKEE
;
A
#
# COMPACT_ATOMS: atom_id res chain seq x y z
N MET A 1 8.43 -21.31 1.50
CA MET A 1 8.40 -21.48 2.97
C MET A 1 9.74 -21.20 3.64
N ALA A 2 10.86 -21.86 3.27
CA ALA A 2 12.17 -21.65 3.93
C ALA A 2 12.54 -20.17 4.17
N PHE A 3 12.44 -19.31 3.15
CA PHE A 3 12.65 -17.85 3.25
C PHE A 3 11.83 -17.19 4.37
N HIS A 4 10.53 -17.43 4.43
CA HIS A 4 9.68 -16.91 5.50
C HIS A 4 10.18 -17.36 6.89
N THR A 5 10.42 -18.66 7.05
CA THR A 5 10.80 -19.23 8.36
C THR A 5 12.22 -18.92 8.82
N GLN A 6 13.17 -18.70 7.90
CA GLN A 6 14.60 -18.56 8.19
C GLN A 6 15.10 -17.11 8.06
N THR A 7 14.43 -16.29 7.25
CA THR A 7 14.79 -14.89 7.02
C THR A 7 13.83 -13.92 7.72
N LEU A 8 12.51 -14.16 7.68
CA LEU A 8 11.52 -13.21 8.18
C LEU A 8 11.12 -13.46 9.64
N ILE A 9 10.76 -14.69 10.02
CA ILE A 9 10.34 -15.01 11.41
C ILE A 9 11.35 -14.54 12.48
N PRO A 10 12.69 -14.70 12.33
CA PRO A 10 13.65 -14.20 13.33
C PRO A 10 13.62 -12.68 13.54
N LEU A 11 13.05 -11.93 12.58
CA LEU A 11 12.92 -10.49 12.57
C LEU A 11 11.47 -10.03 12.81
N MET A 12 10.60 -10.86 13.39
CA MET A 12 9.23 -10.46 13.78
C MET A 12 9.16 -9.84 15.19
N GLY A 13 10.29 -9.69 15.87
CA GLY A 13 10.36 -9.22 17.25
C GLY A 13 9.81 -10.24 18.27
N PRO A 14 9.68 -9.83 19.55
CA PRO A 14 9.05 -10.67 20.57
C PRO A 14 7.55 -10.86 20.33
N TYR A 15 7.02 -12.01 20.74
CA TYR A 15 5.57 -12.27 20.81
C TYR A 15 5.12 -12.34 22.29
N PRO A 16 4.01 -11.70 22.70
CA PRO A 16 3.20 -10.76 21.91
C PRO A 16 3.99 -9.49 21.57
N GLN A 17 3.61 -8.84 20.47
CA GLN A 17 4.39 -7.73 19.91
C GLN A 17 4.32 -6.47 20.76
N ILE A 18 5.51 -5.93 21.03
CA ILE A 18 5.71 -4.71 21.83
C ILE A 18 5.80 -3.48 20.91
N PHE A 19 6.55 -3.61 19.80
CA PHE A 19 6.59 -2.62 18.74
C PHE A 19 5.44 -2.87 17.76
N LYS A 20 4.69 -1.82 17.40
CA LYS A 20 3.60 -1.91 16.42
C LYS A 20 4.11 -1.45 15.04
N GLY A 21 4.19 -2.39 14.10
CA GLY A 21 4.62 -2.13 12.74
C GLY A 21 3.61 -1.30 11.95
N THR A 22 4.11 -0.33 11.19
CA THR A 22 3.29 0.64 10.42
C THR A 22 2.62 0.03 9.19
N ILE A 23 3.12 -1.11 8.71
CA ILE A 23 2.70 -1.73 7.45
C ILE A 23 1.32 -2.40 7.49
N THR A 24 0.73 -2.63 8.67
CA THR A 24 -0.64 -3.19 8.80
C THR A 24 -1.53 -2.30 9.64
N ARG A 25 -2.86 -2.47 9.49
CA ARG A 25 -3.83 -1.77 10.36
C ARG A 25 -3.74 -2.22 11.82
N SER A 26 -3.44 -3.50 12.09
CA SER A 26 -3.38 -4.08 13.43
C SER A 26 -2.07 -3.81 14.20
N GLY A 27 -1.03 -3.33 13.53
CA GLY A 27 0.30 -3.13 14.12
C GLY A 27 1.22 -4.35 14.00
N LEU A 28 0.84 -5.35 13.19
CA LEU A 28 1.68 -6.48 12.84
C LEU A 28 2.84 -6.04 11.89
N PRO A 29 4.06 -6.56 12.07
CA PRO A 29 5.22 -6.38 11.20
C PRO A 29 5.18 -7.21 9.91
N LEU A 30 4.04 -7.85 9.58
CA LEU A 30 3.90 -8.69 8.39
C LEU A 30 2.49 -8.57 7.81
N GLU A 31 2.39 -8.36 6.49
CA GLU A 31 1.13 -8.42 5.73
C GLU A 31 1.29 -9.31 4.47
N PHE A 32 0.39 -10.27 4.28
CA PHE A 32 0.24 -11.02 3.05
C PHE A 32 -0.69 -10.27 2.09
N SER A 33 -0.35 -10.30 0.81
CA SER A 33 -1.25 -9.86 -0.26
C SER A 33 -1.18 -10.79 -1.48
N THR A 34 -2.29 -10.90 -2.20
CA THR A 34 -2.37 -11.60 -3.49
C THR A 34 -2.52 -10.57 -4.60
N ASN A 35 -1.81 -10.77 -5.72
CA ASN A 35 -1.94 -9.94 -6.91
C ASN A 35 -2.54 -10.73 -8.07
N TYR A 36 -3.61 -10.19 -8.62
CA TYR A 36 -4.34 -10.66 -9.80
C TYR A 36 -4.02 -9.73 -10.97
N THR A 37 -3.64 -10.29 -12.11
CA THR A 37 -3.34 -9.52 -13.32
C THR A 37 -4.15 -10.08 -14.48
N GLN A 38 -4.99 -9.25 -15.09
CA GLN A 38 -6.03 -9.64 -16.05
C GLN A 38 -5.47 -10.42 -17.26
N HIS A 39 -4.35 -9.97 -17.83
CA HIS A 39 -3.70 -10.61 -18.97
C HIS A 39 -2.59 -11.60 -18.57
N SER A 40 -2.52 -12.01 -17.29
CA SER A 40 -1.62 -13.09 -16.84
C SER A 40 -2.21 -14.45 -17.18
N SER A 41 -1.38 -15.36 -17.70
CA SER A 41 -1.74 -16.77 -17.89
C SER A 41 -1.32 -17.67 -16.71
N GLY A 42 -0.79 -17.10 -15.63
CA GLY A 42 -0.33 -17.81 -14.44
C GLY A 42 -1.09 -17.42 -13.17
N ASP A 43 -0.92 -18.22 -12.13
CA ASP A 43 -1.56 -18.08 -10.82
C ASP A 43 -1.36 -16.69 -10.17
N PRO A 44 -2.27 -16.29 -9.26
CA PRO A 44 -2.11 -15.06 -8.47
C PRO A 44 -0.79 -15.02 -7.70
N VAL A 45 -0.09 -13.88 -7.76
CA VAL A 45 1.22 -13.72 -7.15
C VAL A 45 1.08 -13.28 -5.70
N TRP A 46 1.44 -14.18 -4.77
CA TRP A 46 1.56 -13.86 -3.34
C TRP A 46 2.76 -12.95 -3.06
N ARG A 47 2.57 -12.01 -2.13
CA ARG A 47 3.58 -11.05 -1.66
C ARG A 47 3.53 -10.92 -0.15
N ILE A 48 4.65 -10.50 0.42
CA ILE A 48 4.83 -10.23 1.84
C ILE A 48 5.29 -8.79 1.97
N GLY A 49 4.46 -7.93 2.56
CA GLY A 49 4.92 -6.70 3.19
C GLY A 49 5.54 -7.07 4.54
N PHE A 50 6.72 -6.54 4.84
CA PHE A 50 7.44 -6.91 6.05
C PHE A 50 8.19 -5.72 6.63
N GLU A 51 7.98 -5.45 7.92
CA GLU A 51 8.76 -4.49 8.69
C GLU A 51 9.57 -5.29 9.73
N PRO A 52 10.89 -5.47 9.55
CA PRO A 52 11.70 -6.20 10.52
C PRO A 52 11.70 -5.46 11.87
N VAL A 53 11.50 -6.21 12.95
CA VAL A 53 11.45 -5.75 14.33
C VAL A 53 12.44 -6.56 15.17
N GLY A 54 13.23 -5.86 15.98
CA GLY A 54 14.18 -6.45 16.93
C GLY A 54 13.69 -6.38 18.37
N ALA A 55 14.42 -7.01 19.29
CA ALA A 55 14.10 -7.00 20.73
C ALA A 55 14.26 -5.61 21.40
N HIS A 56 14.70 -4.59 20.67
CA HIS A 56 14.95 -3.23 21.17
C HIS A 56 14.17 -2.15 20.39
N SER A 57 13.40 -2.52 19.36
CA SER A 57 12.61 -1.58 18.56
C SER A 57 11.61 -0.81 19.44
N GLY A 58 11.60 0.51 19.33
CA GLY A 58 10.79 1.42 20.15
C GLY A 58 11.31 1.67 21.57
N THR A 59 12.43 1.05 21.96
CA THR A 59 13.13 1.38 23.22
C THR A 59 14.17 2.47 23.01
N GLU A 60 14.72 3.06 24.08
CA GLU A 60 15.82 4.04 23.99
C GLU A 60 17.05 3.57 23.18
N ARG A 61 17.21 2.26 22.97
CA ARG A 61 18.31 1.67 22.19
C ARG A 61 18.04 1.63 20.67
N ASP A 62 16.78 1.64 20.25
CA ASP A 62 16.37 1.67 18.85
C ASP A 62 14.97 2.29 18.71
N LEU A 63 14.86 3.58 19.02
CA LEU A 63 13.59 4.31 19.09
C LEU A 63 12.78 4.28 17.77
N TYR A 64 13.47 4.12 16.64
CA TYR A 64 12.90 4.23 15.29
C TYR A 64 13.04 2.95 14.46
N ASN A 65 13.28 1.80 15.10
CA ASN A 65 13.32 0.47 14.47
C ASN A 65 14.33 0.33 13.30
N GLN A 66 15.50 0.96 13.41
CA GLN A 66 16.51 1.02 12.35
C GLN A 66 17.52 -0.15 12.39
N VAL A 67 17.69 -0.81 13.53
CA VAL A 67 18.67 -1.89 13.69
C VAL A 67 18.21 -3.15 12.94
N ALA A 68 16.94 -3.53 13.10
CA ALA A 68 16.38 -4.72 12.47
C ALA A 68 16.30 -4.62 10.94
N MET A 69 16.06 -3.41 10.40
CA MET A 69 16.17 -3.11 8.96
C MET A 69 17.55 -3.44 8.40
N SER A 70 18.61 -3.07 9.11
CA SER A 70 19.99 -3.32 8.69
C SER A 70 20.32 -4.82 8.66
N GLU A 71 19.79 -5.59 9.63
CA GLU A 71 19.95 -7.04 9.67
C GLU A 71 19.22 -7.73 8.51
N LEU A 72 18.00 -7.27 8.17
CA LEU A 72 17.26 -7.78 7.00
C LEU A 72 18.07 -7.60 5.72
N PHE A 73 18.62 -6.41 5.45
CA PHE A 73 19.40 -6.18 4.23
C PHE A 73 20.68 -7.01 4.15
N THR A 74 21.29 -7.31 5.31
CA THR A 74 22.44 -8.22 5.37
C THR A 74 22.03 -9.63 4.96
N ARG A 75 20.96 -10.17 5.56
CA ARG A 75 20.42 -11.49 5.22
C ARG A 75 19.97 -11.58 3.76
N LEU A 76 19.32 -10.54 3.22
CA LEU A 76 18.91 -10.50 1.81
C LEU A 76 20.10 -10.48 0.84
N LYS A 77 21.20 -9.81 1.21
CA LYS A 77 22.46 -9.80 0.45
C LYS A 77 23.11 -11.18 0.43
N GLU A 78 23.11 -11.89 1.55
CA GLU A 78 23.67 -13.25 1.70
C GLU A 78 22.93 -14.29 0.85
N LEU A 79 21.64 -14.08 0.54
CA LEU A 79 20.87 -14.93 -0.37
C LEU A 79 21.32 -14.85 -1.84
N GLY A 80 22.18 -13.90 -2.22
CA GLY A 80 22.73 -13.79 -3.57
C GLY A 80 21.67 -13.55 -4.67
N LEU A 81 20.57 -12.88 -4.33
CA LEU A 81 19.43 -12.70 -5.22
C LEU A 81 19.81 -11.90 -6.47
N ALA A 82 19.43 -12.41 -7.65
CA ALA A 82 19.68 -11.75 -8.93
C ALA A 82 18.98 -10.37 -8.98
N GLY A 83 19.73 -9.32 -9.32
CA GLY A 83 19.23 -7.94 -9.39
C GLY A 83 19.08 -7.23 -8.03
N TYR A 84 19.47 -7.84 -6.90
CA TYR A 84 19.45 -7.17 -5.61
C TYR A 84 20.46 -6.01 -5.55
N ASN A 85 19.96 -4.80 -5.32
CA ASN A 85 20.74 -3.57 -5.25
C ASN A 85 20.12 -2.64 -4.20
N THR A 86 20.95 -2.08 -3.32
CA THR A 86 20.54 -1.18 -2.22
C THR A 86 20.88 0.29 -2.47
N THR A 87 21.43 0.65 -3.64
CA THR A 87 21.93 2.01 -3.93
C THR A 87 20.84 3.08 -3.83
N LEU A 88 19.64 2.83 -4.36
CA LEU A 88 18.51 3.74 -4.20
C LEU A 88 18.01 3.78 -2.74
N PHE A 89 18.04 2.63 -2.04
CA PHE A 89 17.65 2.58 -0.64
C PHE A 89 18.54 3.47 0.22
N GLU A 90 19.85 3.26 0.12
CA GLU A 90 20.90 4.00 0.81
C GLU A 90 20.86 5.51 0.47
N HIS A 91 20.58 5.87 -0.80
CA HIS A 91 20.45 7.26 -1.23
C HIS A 91 19.30 8.00 -0.53
N PHE A 92 18.12 7.38 -0.48
CA PHE A 92 16.92 8.02 0.08
C PHE A 92 16.88 7.97 1.60
N ILE A 93 17.24 6.84 2.24
CA ILE A 93 17.21 6.70 3.70
C ILE A 93 18.15 7.71 4.40
N ALA A 94 19.32 7.99 3.80
CA ALA A 94 20.27 8.98 4.31
C ALA A 94 19.77 10.43 4.21
N ARG A 95 18.71 10.69 3.43
CA ARG A 95 18.15 12.04 3.17
C ARG A 95 16.76 12.26 3.79
N HIS A 96 16.00 11.20 4.05
CA HIS A 96 14.59 11.29 4.49
C HIS A 96 14.37 11.05 5.99
N THR A 97 15.42 10.78 6.78
CA THR A 97 15.31 10.72 8.25
C THR A 97 14.86 12.05 8.84
N CYS A 98 13.84 12.01 9.70
CA CYS A 98 12.84 13.07 9.73
C CYS A 98 13.06 14.25 10.68
N LYS A 99 12.36 15.36 10.37
CA LYS A 99 12.09 16.58 11.15
C LYS A 99 13.29 17.40 11.66
N ALA A 100 14.48 16.83 11.78
CA ALA A 100 15.69 17.53 12.23
C ALA A 100 16.06 18.76 11.38
N MET A 101 15.68 18.79 10.10
CA MET A 101 16.00 19.89 9.18
C MET A 101 14.95 21.02 9.14
N GLY A 102 13.75 20.83 9.71
CA GLY A 102 12.68 21.85 9.66
C GLY A 102 12.17 22.20 8.26
N THR A 103 12.49 21.37 7.26
CA THR A 103 12.17 21.58 5.83
C THR A 103 10.82 20.96 5.46
N ASP A 104 10.13 21.58 4.52
CA ASP A 104 8.93 21.04 3.86
C ASP A 104 9.21 19.70 3.14
N PHE A 105 8.21 18.81 3.08
CA PHE A 105 8.36 17.48 2.47
C PHE A 105 8.46 17.54 0.95
N GLY A 106 7.65 18.35 0.27
CA GLY A 106 7.71 18.50 -1.19
C GLY A 106 9.06 19.07 -1.64
N ARG A 107 9.61 20.00 -0.85
CA ARG A 107 10.98 20.50 -1.05
C ARG A 107 12.05 19.43 -0.82
N LEU A 108 12.00 18.68 0.29
CA LEU A 108 12.97 17.62 0.58
C LEU A 108 12.96 16.53 -0.51
N PHE A 109 11.76 16.17 -0.97
CA PHE A 109 11.55 15.22 -2.05
C PHE A 109 12.20 15.72 -3.35
N ASN A 110 11.91 16.95 -3.79
CA ASN A 110 12.53 17.59 -4.96
C ASN A 110 14.07 17.62 -4.87
N GLU A 111 14.63 18.10 -3.76
CA GLU A 111 16.09 18.14 -3.52
C GLU A 111 16.75 16.74 -3.54
N SER A 112 15.99 15.68 -3.24
CA SER A 112 16.48 14.30 -3.26
C SER A 112 16.49 13.65 -4.64
N ILE A 113 15.70 14.15 -5.58
CA ILE A 113 15.62 13.68 -6.97
C ILE A 113 16.69 14.33 -7.86
N GLU A 114 17.11 15.55 -7.56
CA GLU A 114 18.14 16.27 -8.33
C GLU A 114 19.42 15.43 -8.60
N PRO A 115 20.03 14.74 -7.61
CA PRO A 115 21.23 13.93 -7.84
C PRO A 115 21.00 12.67 -8.69
N LEU A 116 19.74 12.27 -8.90
CA LEU A 116 19.33 11.11 -9.69
C LEU A 116 18.92 11.48 -11.12
N ARG A 117 18.79 12.77 -11.46
CA ARG A 117 18.22 13.23 -12.73
C ARG A 117 18.87 12.60 -13.96
N ASP A 118 20.21 12.59 -14.01
CA ASP A 118 20.96 12.01 -15.13
C ASP A 118 20.78 10.49 -15.26
N SER A 119 20.40 9.81 -14.18
CA SER A 119 20.12 8.36 -14.16
C SER A 119 18.64 8.03 -14.41
N MET A 120 17.72 8.95 -14.08
CA MET A 120 16.28 8.81 -14.31
C MET A 120 15.88 9.17 -15.75
N GLY A 121 16.62 10.09 -16.38
CA GLY A 121 16.38 10.53 -17.75
C GLY A 121 15.30 11.63 -17.83
N ASP A 122 14.27 11.41 -18.63
CA ASP A 122 13.16 12.36 -18.81
C ASP A 122 12.32 12.48 -17.53
N LEU A 123 12.21 13.71 -17.02
CA LEU A 123 11.43 14.05 -15.83
C LEU A 123 10.01 14.58 -16.16
N SER A 124 9.53 14.46 -17.40
CA SER A 124 8.17 14.90 -17.77
C SER A 124 7.10 14.31 -16.85
N ALA A 125 7.20 13.02 -16.51
CA ALA A 125 6.27 12.37 -15.58
C ALA A 125 6.38 12.91 -14.14
N PHE A 126 7.58 13.31 -13.71
CA PHE A 126 7.80 13.94 -12.41
C PHE A 126 7.12 15.30 -12.34
N ASN A 127 7.33 16.17 -13.34
CA ASN A 127 6.76 17.51 -13.38
C ASN A 127 5.23 17.48 -13.33
N VAL A 128 4.58 16.54 -14.04
CA VAL A 128 3.12 16.36 -14.03
C VAL A 128 2.60 15.96 -12.65
N ILE A 129 3.37 15.17 -11.89
CA ILE A 129 3.05 14.84 -10.48
C ILE A 129 3.24 16.07 -9.60
N ASP A 130 4.41 16.72 -9.68
CA ASP A 130 4.80 17.84 -8.82
C ASP A 130 3.79 18.99 -8.92
N GLU A 131 3.43 19.41 -10.14
CA GLU A 131 2.38 20.43 -10.38
C GLU A 131 1.02 20.06 -9.78
N TYR A 132 0.63 18.77 -9.81
CA TYR A 132 -0.62 18.32 -9.20
C TYR A 132 -0.53 18.33 -7.66
N MET A 133 0.60 17.91 -7.11
CA MET A 133 0.83 17.84 -5.67
C MET A 133 0.93 19.25 -5.06
N GLU A 134 1.61 20.20 -5.72
CA GLU A 134 1.61 21.62 -5.33
C GLU A 134 0.20 22.22 -5.41
N GLN A 135 -0.55 21.99 -6.49
CA GLN A 135 -1.89 22.55 -6.66
C GLN A 135 -2.90 22.06 -5.61
N THR A 136 -2.74 20.82 -5.12
CA THR A 136 -3.72 20.16 -4.24
C THR A 136 -3.32 20.09 -2.77
N ASP A 137 -2.19 20.70 -2.39
CA ASP A 137 -1.55 20.50 -1.06
C ASP A 137 -1.32 18.99 -0.78
N GLY A 138 -0.96 18.25 -1.84
CA GLY A 138 -0.85 16.80 -1.86
C GLY A 138 0.37 16.27 -1.11
N TYR A 139 1.40 17.11 -0.92
CA TYR A 139 2.59 16.85 -0.10
C TYR A 139 2.30 16.88 1.41
N SER A 140 1.20 16.24 1.81
CA SER A 140 0.76 16.12 3.21
C SER A 140 1.76 15.35 4.08
N ASN A 141 1.59 15.43 5.40
CA ASN A 141 2.37 14.63 6.35
C ASN A 141 2.16 13.10 6.23
N PHE A 142 1.21 12.65 5.41
CA PHE A 142 1.02 11.23 5.06
C PHE A 142 1.52 10.90 3.64
N ALA A 143 2.04 11.88 2.89
CA ALA A 143 2.78 11.60 1.67
C ALA A 143 4.09 10.92 2.05
N PHE A 144 4.33 9.75 1.49
CA PHE A 144 5.59 9.06 1.56
C PHE A 144 6.04 8.74 0.14
N LEU A 145 7.29 9.08 -0.17
CA LEU A 145 8.03 8.25 -1.10
C LEU A 145 8.22 6.93 -0.36
N SER A 146 7.98 5.78 -0.99
CA SER A 146 8.57 4.53 -0.49
C SER A 146 10.08 4.69 -0.68
N TRP A 147 10.86 5.14 0.32
CA TRP A 147 10.69 5.13 1.79
C TRP A 147 11.31 6.41 2.45
N ASP A 148 10.97 6.92 3.65
CA ASP A 148 9.84 6.83 4.63
C ASP A 148 10.23 7.72 5.85
N CYS A 149 9.40 8.24 6.78
CA CYS A 149 7.95 8.55 6.91
C CYS A 149 7.78 9.52 8.14
N VAL A 150 6.85 10.49 8.17
CA VAL A 150 6.74 11.49 9.30
C VAL A 150 5.34 11.63 9.95
N ALA A 151 5.32 12.29 11.12
CA ALA A 151 4.17 12.46 12.01
C ALA A 151 3.13 13.52 11.54
N PRO A 152 1.84 13.38 11.92
CA PRO A 152 0.73 14.03 11.22
C PRO A 152 0.40 15.47 11.65
N ALA A 153 -0.15 16.23 10.69
CA ALA A 153 -1.05 17.36 10.95
C ALA A 153 -2.23 17.33 9.94
N ASN A 154 -3.41 17.68 10.45
CA ASN A 154 -4.75 17.65 9.86
C ASN A 154 -4.88 17.69 8.31
N SER A 155 -4.83 16.52 7.65
CA SER A 155 -5.51 16.33 6.36
C SER A 155 -6.91 15.74 6.58
N THR A 156 -7.92 16.31 5.93
CA THR A 156 -9.25 15.68 5.88
C THR A 156 -9.25 14.63 4.78
N ASN A 157 -8.91 13.39 5.14
CA ASN A 157 -8.81 12.30 4.17
C ASN A 157 -10.20 11.87 3.71
N ILE A 158 -10.68 12.50 2.64
CA ILE A 158 -11.98 12.23 2.03
C ILE A 158 -11.88 10.97 1.18
N VAL A 159 -12.68 9.96 1.52
CA VAL A 159 -12.79 8.71 0.75
C VAL A 159 -14.13 8.75 0.04
N THR A 160 -14.12 9.18 -1.23
CA THR A 160 -15.31 9.33 -2.09
C THR A 160 -14.95 8.97 -3.52
N TRP A 161 -15.96 8.66 -4.35
CA TRP A 161 -15.71 8.42 -5.77
C TRP A 161 -15.10 9.64 -6.48
N SER A 162 -15.54 10.87 -6.16
CA SER A 162 -15.00 12.07 -6.79
C SER A 162 -13.52 12.29 -6.48
N LYS A 163 -13.09 12.06 -5.23
CA LYS A 163 -11.66 12.16 -4.88
C LYS A 163 -10.85 11.02 -5.50
N MET A 164 -11.42 9.83 -5.65
CA MET A 164 -10.79 8.71 -6.36
C MET A 164 -10.54 9.06 -7.84
N GLU A 165 -11.54 9.64 -8.52
CA GLU A 165 -11.46 10.06 -9.92
C GLU A 165 -10.46 11.23 -10.12
N GLU A 166 -10.42 12.18 -9.19
CA GLU A 166 -9.43 13.26 -9.16
C GLU A 166 -8.00 12.72 -9.02
N ILE A 167 -7.74 11.83 -8.05
CA ILE A 167 -6.43 11.20 -7.85
C ILE A 167 -6.02 10.37 -9.07
N TRP A 168 -6.93 9.55 -9.60
CA TRP A 168 -6.63 8.68 -10.75
C TRP A 168 -6.17 9.48 -11.99
N THR A 169 -6.75 10.66 -12.19
CA THR A 169 -6.51 11.52 -13.36
C THR A 169 -5.54 12.68 -13.11
N LEU A 170 -4.97 12.82 -11.90
CA LEU A 170 -4.17 13.96 -11.47
C LEU A 170 -4.92 15.31 -11.70
N GLY A 171 -6.20 15.33 -11.34
CA GLY A 171 -7.10 16.46 -11.56
C GLY A 171 -7.45 16.70 -13.03
N GLY A 172 -7.53 15.63 -13.83
CA GLY A 172 -7.81 15.68 -15.28
C GLY A 172 -6.59 15.87 -16.19
N ARG A 173 -5.37 15.95 -15.64
CA ARG A 173 -4.11 15.99 -16.41
C ARG A 173 -3.92 14.73 -17.25
N LEU A 174 -4.26 13.56 -16.70
CA LEU A 174 -4.28 12.29 -17.43
C LEU A 174 -5.70 12.03 -17.97
N SER A 175 -5.85 12.14 -19.28
CA SER A 175 -7.14 12.00 -19.98
C SER A 175 -7.09 11.03 -21.18
N GLY A 176 -5.96 10.36 -21.40
CA GLY A 176 -5.80 9.36 -22.47
C GLY A 176 -6.75 8.16 -22.35
N GLU A 177 -7.03 7.49 -23.47
CA GLU A 177 -8.00 6.40 -23.56
C GLU A 177 -7.71 5.27 -22.55
N THR A 178 -6.44 4.87 -22.41
CA THR A 178 -5.96 3.90 -21.42
C THR A 178 -6.35 4.29 -19.99
N THR A 179 -6.14 5.55 -19.62
CA THR A 179 -6.45 6.08 -18.28
C THR A 179 -7.95 6.05 -18.02
N MET A 180 -8.77 6.47 -18.99
CA MET A 180 -10.22 6.49 -18.87
C MET A 180 -10.82 5.08 -18.86
N ARG A 181 -10.23 4.13 -19.59
CA ARG A 181 -10.63 2.71 -19.56
C ARG A 181 -10.30 2.08 -18.20
N GLY A 182 -9.12 2.35 -17.65
CA GLY A 182 -8.72 1.96 -16.30
C GLY A 182 -9.65 2.54 -15.22
N LEU A 183 -10.03 3.81 -15.35
CA LEU A 183 -11.00 4.47 -14.47
C LEU A 183 -12.38 3.78 -14.52
N GLY A 184 -12.81 3.32 -15.69
CA GLY A 184 -14.05 2.56 -15.86
C GLY A 184 -14.06 1.25 -15.07
N TYR A 185 -12.98 0.47 -15.16
CA TYR A 185 -12.80 -0.75 -14.35
C TYR A 185 -12.74 -0.44 -12.85
N LEU A 186 -12.01 0.60 -12.44
CA LEU A 186 -11.93 1.05 -11.04
C LEU A 186 -13.30 1.46 -10.49
N LYS A 187 -14.13 2.13 -11.31
CA LYS A 187 -15.51 2.51 -10.95
C LYS A 187 -16.41 1.29 -10.76
N ARG A 188 -16.27 0.29 -11.62
CA ARG A 188 -17.02 -0.97 -11.50
C ARG A 188 -16.66 -1.71 -10.21
N LEU A 189 -15.36 -1.80 -9.90
CA LEU A 189 -14.85 -2.40 -8.66
C LEU A 189 -15.32 -1.65 -7.41
N TRP A 190 -15.30 -0.32 -7.41
CA TRP A 190 -15.83 0.51 -6.31
C TRP A 190 -17.31 0.25 -6.04
N GLN A 191 -18.12 0.15 -7.09
CA GLN A 191 -19.55 -0.17 -6.99
C GLN A 191 -19.79 -1.57 -6.43
N LEU A 192 -19.06 -2.57 -6.92
CA LEU A 192 -19.21 -3.97 -6.49
C LEU A 192 -18.79 -4.19 -5.03
N THR A 193 -17.75 -3.50 -4.56
CA THR A 193 -17.26 -3.59 -3.17
C THR A 193 -18.04 -2.72 -2.18
N GLN A 194 -18.97 -1.88 -2.65
CA GLN A 194 -19.88 -1.04 -1.84
C GLN A 194 -19.17 -0.21 -0.75
N ILE A 195 -18.01 0.35 -1.09
CA ILE A 195 -17.22 1.16 -0.17
C ILE A 195 -18.01 2.41 0.22
N ARG A 196 -18.11 2.66 1.52
CA ARG A 196 -18.85 3.81 2.06
C ARG A 196 -18.06 5.10 1.82
N ASP A 197 -18.65 6.02 1.07
CA ASP A 197 -18.21 7.40 0.93
C ASP A 197 -18.22 8.12 2.29
N GLY A 198 -17.21 8.94 2.57
CA GLY A 198 -17.14 9.76 3.78
C GLY A 198 -15.77 10.34 4.10
N CYS A 199 -15.73 11.28 5.05
CA CYS A 199 -14.48 11.77 5.62
C CYS A 199 -13.93 10.73 6.61
N ARG A 200 -12.66 10.33 6.44
CA ARG A 200 -11.99 9.33 7.27
C ARG A 200 -10.78 9.96 7.93
N ALA A 201 -11.03 10.73 8.99
CA ALA A 201 -9.99 11.41 9.78
C ALA A 201 -8.99 10.38 10.36
N PHE A 202 -7.85 10.24 9.70
CA PHE A 202 -6.80 9.30 10.10
C PHE A 202 -5.94 9.92 11.19
N THR A 203 -5.93 9.30 12.37
CA THR A 203 -5.25 9.83 13.57
C THR A 203 -3.86 9.24 13.80
N GLY A 204 -3.28 8.57 12.80
CA GLY A 204 -1.97 7.89 12.93
C GLY A 204 -2.02 6.65 13.84
N ARG A 205 -3.21 6.14 14.17
CA ARG A 205 -3.41 5.00 15.06
C ARG A 205 -3.78 3.72 14.31
N PHE A 206 -3.49 2.61 15.00
CA PHE A 206 -3.83 1.26 14.61
C PHE A 206 -5.32 0.97 14.84
N ASP A 207 -5.84 -0.09 14.23
CA ASP A 207 -7.08 -0.76 14.62
C ASP A 207 -6.72 -2.17 15.09
N ASN A 208 -6.74 -2.39 16.41
CA ASN A 208 -6.30 -3.63 17.06
C ASN A 208 -7.40 -4.22 17.95
N GLY A 209 -8.66 -4.01 17.60
CA GLY A 209 -9.83 -4.41 18.40
C GLY A 209 -10.22 -3.37 19.45
N THR A 210 -9.24 -2.81 20.17
CA THR A 210 -9.47 -1.82 21.24
C THR A 210 -9.49 -0.37 20.75
N ASP A 211 -8.51 0.00 19.91
CA ASP A 211 -8.54 1.24 19.14
C ASP A 211 -9.18 0.95 17.77
N SER A 212 -9.93 1.89 17.20
CA SER A 212 -10.47 1.78 15.83
C SER A 212 -10.33 3.12 15.12
N THR A 213 -9.52 3.16 14.06
CA THR A 213 -9.15 4.39 13.37
C THR A 213 -9.57 4.36 11.90
N PRO A 214 -10.35 5.37 11.42
CA PRO A 214 -10.70 5.49 10.01
C PRO A 214 -9.45 5.49 9.12
N THR A 215 -9.51 4.70 8.05
CA THR A 215 -8.37 4.49 7.14
C THR A 215 -8.54 5.36 5.89
N PRO A 216 -7.51 6.09 5.42
CA PRO A 216 -7.63 7.03 4.29
C PRO A 216 -7.55 6.33 2.92
N LEU A 217 -7.78 7.07 1.83
CA LEU A 217 -7.24 6.69 0.51
C LEU A 217 -5.72 6.89 0.51
N VAL A 218 -4.99 5.98 -0.15
CA VAL A 218 -3.55 6.10 -0.40
C VAL A 218 -3.33 5.90 -1.90
N TRP A 219 -2.31 6.53 -2.49
CA TRP A 219 -2.01 6.40 -3.92
C TRP A 219 -0.51 6.51 -4.17
N ASN A 220 -0.10 6.04 -5.34
CA ASN A 220 1.26 6.11 -5.86
C ASN A 220 1.19 6.49 -7.35
N TYR A 221 2.19 7.24 -7.82
CA TYR A 221 2.38 7.57 -9.23
C TYR A 221 3.70 6.95 -9.69
N GLU A 222 3.63 5.86 -10.42
CA GLU A 222 4.81 5.13 -10.90
C GLU A 222 5.39 5.83 -12.13
N MET A 223 6.56 6.46 -11.98
CA MET A 223 7.34 7.02 -13.08
C MET A 223 8.11 5.90 -13.79
N ARG A 224 8.08 5.86 -15.13
CA ARG A 224 8.78 4.86 -15.95
C ARG A 224 9.72 5.54 -16.94
N PRO A 225 10.98 5.08 -17.08
CA PRO A 225 11.90 5.63 -18.07
C PRO A 225 11.30 5.61 -19.48
N GLY A 226 11.29 6.78 -20.14
CA GLY A 226 10.71 6.95 -21.47
C GLY A 226 9.17 7.05 -21.53
N SER A 227 8.47 7.08 -20.39
CA SER A 227 7.05 7.41 -20.31
C SER A 227 6.89 8.85 -19.82
N PRO A 228 6.34 9.79 -20.62
CA PRO A 228 6.11 11.15 -20.18
C PRO A 228 4.92 11.28 -19.22
N GLU A 229 4.01 10.29 -19.22
CA GLU A 229 2.90 10.20 -18.27
C GLU A 229 3.23 9.18 -17.15
N PRO A 230 2.96 9.51 -15.88
CA PRO A 230 3.06 8.56 -14.77
C PRO A 230 1.89 7.57 -14.77
N LEU A 231 2.10 6.39 -14.18
CA LEU A 231 1.02 5.42 -13.97
C LEU A 231 0.39 5.59 -12.57
N SER A 232 -0.88 5.97 -12.54
CA SER A 232 -1.70 6.00 -11.32
C SER A 232 -1.92 4.59 -10.75
N LYS A 233 -1.57 4.40 -9.47
CA LYS A 233 -1.92 3.23 -8.68
C LYS A 233 -2.58 3.68 -7.37
N VAL A 234 -3.84 3.32 -7.19
CA VAL A 234 -4.63 3.68 -5.99
C VAL A 234 -4.70 2.51 -5.02
N TYR A 235 -4.85 2.84 -3.73
CA TYR A 235 -5.07 1.92 -2.63
C TYR A 235 -6.28 2.43 -1.84
N PHE A 236 -7.35 1.63 -1.79
CA PHE A 236 -8.56 2.02 -1.07
C PHE A 236 -8.90 1.08 0.09
N PRO A 237 -9.35 1.66 1.21
CA PRO A 237 -9.57 0.95 2.47
C PRO A 237 -10.89 0.20 2.48
N ILE A 238 -10.79 -1.12 2.58
CA ILE A 238 -11.91 -2.04 2.76
C ILE A 238 -12.03 -2.54 4.21
N HIS A 239 -10.95 -2.41 5.00
CA HIS A 239 -10.94 -2.66 6.44
C HIS A 239 -12.10 -1.97 7.18
N GLY A 240 -12.87 -2.75 7.95
CA GLY A 240 -14.06 -2.32 8.68
C GLY A 240 -15.37 -2.39 7.88
N GLY A 241 -15.32 -2.76 6.59
CA GLY A 241 -16.50 -3.15 5.81
C GLY A 241 -16.78 -4.66 5.93
N SER A 242 -18.02 -5.10 5.67
CA SER A 242 -18.38 -6.53 5.72
C SER A 242 -17.54 -7.32 4.71
N ASP A 243 -16.71 -8.25 5.19
CA ASP A 243 -15.82 -9.05 4.33
C ASP A 243 -16.65 -9.84 3.30
N LEU A 244 -17.83 -10.37 3.66
CA LEU A 244 -18.73 -11.04 2.71
C LEU A 244 -19.13 -10.15 1.52
N THR A 245 -19.46 -8.89 1.77
CA THR A 245 -19.82 -7.94 0.69
C THR A 245 -18.62 -7.64 -0.20
N ILE A 246 -17.45 -7.45 0.41
CA ILE A 246 -16.21 -7.13 -0.29
C ILE A 246 -15.72 -8.31 -1.14
N VAL A 247 -15.68 -9.51 -0.56
CA VAL A 247 -15.25 -10.75 -1.23
C VAL A 247 -16.18 -11.11 -2.39
N ARG A 248 -17.51 -10.95 -2.23
CA ARG A 248 -18.49 -11.09 -3.33
C ARG A 248 -18.28 -10.07 -4.45
N GLY A 249 -18.01 -8.82 -4.07
CA GLY A 249 -17.71 -7.75 -5.03
C GLY A 249 -16.45 -8.06 -5.84
N LEU A 250 -15.40 -8.54 -5.19
CA LEU A 250 -14.16 -9.00 -5.81
C LEU A 250 -14.37 -10.23 -6.70
N ALA A 251 -15.07 -11.26 -6.22
CA ALA A 251 -15.39 -12.47 -6.97
C ALA A 251 -16.13 -12.14 -8.28
N THR A 252 -17.18 -11.33 -8.19
CA THR A 252 -17.95 -10.83 -9.35
C THR A 252 -17.06 -10.04 -10.31
N PHE A 253 -16.22 -9.13 -9.78
CA PHE A 253 -15.32 -8.32 -10.60
C PHE A 253 -14.28 -9.17 -11.33
N PHE A 254 -13.75 -10.22 -10.69
CA PHE A 254 -12.82 -11.16 -11.32
C PHE A 254 -13.47 -11.91 -12.49
N GLU A 255 -14.70 -12.40 -12.35
CA GLU A 255 -15.43 -12.99 -13.48
C GLU A 255 -15.68 -11.97 -14.62
N GLU A 256 -16.05 -10.72 -14.28
CA GLU A 256 -16.28 -9.65 -15.28
C GLU A 256 -15.03 -9.27 -16.09
N ILE A 257 -13.83 -9.29 -15.49
CA ILE A 257 -12.58 -8.99 -16.21
C ILE A 257 -11.95 -10.21 -16.90
N GLY A 258 -12.57 -11.40 -16.79
CA GLY A 258 -12.13 -12.64 -17.44
C GLY A 258 -11.29 -13.59 -16.56
N LEU A 259 -11.04 -13.24 -15.29
CA LEU A 259 -10.41 -14.11 -14.29
C LEU A 259 -11.45 -15.05 -13.65
N VAL A 260 -12.13 -15.83 -14.51
CA VAL A 260 -13.34 -16.58 -14.17
C VAL A 260 -13.10 -17.67 -13.13
N GLU A 261 -11.97 -18.37 -13.22
CA GLU A 261 -11.59 -19.41 -12.25
C GLU A 261 -11.31 -18.79 -10.87
N GLN A 262 -10.55 -17.69 -10.84
CA GLN A 262 -10.22 -16.96 -9.62
C GLN A 262 -11.51 -16.45 -8.97
N GLY A 263 -12.41 -15.81 -9.73
CA GLY A 263 -13.71 -15.33 -9.24
C GLY A 263 -14.54 -16.41 -8.56
N ARG A 264 -14.73 -17.56 -9.23
CA ARG A 264 -15.51 -18.69 -8.70
C ARG A 264 -14.89 -19.38 -7.49
N SER A 265 -13.57 -19.26 -7.32
CA SER A 265 -12.86 -19.79 -6.15
C SER A 265 -12.72 -18.77 -5.01
N TYR A 266 -12.95 -17.47 -5.26
CA TYR A 266 -12.58 -16.41 -4.31
C TYR A 266 -13.42 -16.38 -3.03
N GLU A 267 -14.69 -16.76 -3.08
CA GLU A 267 -15.56 -16.90 -1.90
C GLU A 267 -15.29 -18.21 -1.10
N GLN A 268 -14.42 -19.10 -1.57
CA GLN A 268 -14.26 -20.43 -0.98
C GLN A 268 -13.33 -20.46 0.23
N ASN A 269 -13.75 -21.22 1.23
CA ASN A 269 -12.92 -21.75 2.32
C ASN A 269 -12.20 -20.72 3.25
N PRO A 270 -12.88 -19.66 3.73
CA PRO A 270 -12.37 -18.84 4.83
C PRO A 270 -12.39 -19.65 6.14
N GLU A 271 -11.37 -19.49 7.00
CA GLU A 271 -11.34 -20.10 8.34
C GLU A 271 -12.42 -19.54 9.30
N ARG A 272 -13.09 -18.45 8.90
CA ARG A 272 -14.11 -17.71 9.64
C ARG A 272 -15.32 -17.42 8.76
N ASP A 273 -16.49 -17.22 9.37
CA ASP A 273 -17.71 -16.84 8.66
C ASP A 273 -17.63 -15.38 8.18
N LEU A 274 -17.45 -15.18 6.86
CA LEU A 274 -17.36 -13.85 6.23
C LEU A 274 -18.59 -12.97 6.49
N SER A 275 -19.75 -13.56 6.82
CA SER A 275 -20.95 -12.77 7.17
C SER A 275 -20.80 -12.04 8.51
N LYS A 276 -19.86 -12.49 9.34
CA LYS A 276 -19.56 -11.97 10.68
C LYS A 276 -18.25 -11.16 10.73
N THR A 277 -17.35 -11.29 9.76
CA THR A 277 -16.07 -10.57 9.79
C THR A 277 -16.11 -9.25 9.01
N ALA A 278 -15.26 -8.32 9.43
CA ALA A 278 -15.09 -7.03 8.78
C ALA A 278 -13.62 -6.57 8.65
N CYS A 279 -12.67 -7.44 9.00
CA CYS A 279 -11.26 -7.10 9.17
C CYS A 279 -10.32 -8.19 8.64
N LEU A 280 -10.81 -9.15 7.85
CA LEU A 280 -9.93 -10.12 7.17
C LEU A 280 -9.23 -9.50 5.97
N THR A 281 -9.81 -8.46 5.37
CA THR A 281 -9.26 -7.74 4.23
C THR A 281 -8.98 -6.27 4.58
N SER A 282 -7.72 -5.84 4.40
CA SER A 282 -7.24 -4.50 4.78
C SER A 282 -7.50 -3.47 3.66
N TRP A 283 -7.01 -3.80 2.47
CA TRP A 283 -6.87 -2.89 1.32
C TRP A 283 -7.10 -3.61 0.00
N ILE A 284 -7.57 -2.85 -1.00
CA ILE A 284 -7.37 -3.19 -2.40
C ILE A 284 -6.44 -2.15 -3.02
N SER A 285 -5.41 -2.60 -3.74
CA SER A 285 -4.66 -1.74 -4.66
C SER A 285 -5.06 -2.02 -6.11
N PHE A 286 -5.14 -0.98 -6.92
CA PHE A 286 -5.57 -1.05 -8.32
C PHE A 286 -4.68 -0.19 -9.22
N ALA A 287 -4.24 -0.75 -10.34
CA ALA A 287 -3.62 -0.06 -11.47
C ALA A 287 -4.12 -0.69 -12.79
N TYR A 288 -3.91 -0.01 -13.92
CA TYR A 288 -4.32 -0.50 -15.23
C TYR A 288 -3.30 -0.11 -16.31
N THR A 289 -2.96 -1.03 -17.20
CA THR A 289 -2.25 -0.73 -18.46
C THR A 289 -2.80 -1.60 -19.57
N GLU A 290 -2.76 -1.14 -20.83
CA GLU A 290 -3.16 -1.97 -21.98
C GLU A 290 -2.43 -3.32 -22.04
N LYS A 291 -1.15 -3.35 -21.64
CA LYS A 291 -0.31 -4.56 -21.65
C LYS A 291 -0.79 -5.60 -20.63
N THR A 292 -1.03 -5.19 -19.39
CA THR A 292 -1.37 -6.09 -18.27
C THR A 292 -2.87 -6.29 -18.09
N GLY A 293 -3.68 -5.41 -18.68
CA GLY A 293 -5.05 -5.17 -18.26
C GLY A 293 -5.09 -4.64 -16.82
N VAL A 294 -6.16 -4.95 -16.11
CA VAL A 294 -6.32 -4.69 -14.68
C VAL A 294 -5.22 -5.39 -13.87
N TYR A 295 -4.56 -4.64 -13.00
CA TYR A 295 -3.62 -5.11 -12.00
C TYR A 295 -4.18 -4.79 -10.62
N LEU A 296 -4.63 -5.81 -9.91
CA LEU A 296 -5.34 -5.69 -8.63
C LEU A 296 -4.58 -6.47 -7.55
N SER A 297 -4.39 -5.90 -6.37
CA SER A 297 -3.95 -6.68 -5.20
C SER A 297 -4.89 -6.53 -4.03
N VAL A 298 -5.14 -7.62 -3.31
CA VAL A 298 -5.89 -7.62 -2.04
C VAL A 298 -4.91 -7.91 -0.92
N TYR A 299 -5.01 -7.15 0.17
CA TYR A 299 -4.16 -7.24 1.35
C TYR A 299 -4.97 -7.81 2.52
N TYR A 300 -4.39 -8.74 3.27
CA TYR A 300 -5.11 -9.55 4.25
C TYR A 300 -4.58 -9.37 5.67
N HIS A 301 -5.46 -9.49 6.65
CA HIS A 301 -5.04 -9.71 8.03
C HIS A 301 -4.25 -11.02 8.12
N SER A 302 -3.04 -10.93 8.68
CA SER A 302 -1.97 -11.92 8.50
C SER A 302 -1.56 -12.63 9.79
N SER A 303 -2.51 -12.76 10.72
CA SER A 303 -2.38 -13.58 11.92
C SER A 303 -3.65 -14.41 12.14
N SER A 304 -3.51 -15.59 12.76
CA SER A 304 -4.65 -16.37 13.26
C SER A 304 -5.33 -15.69 14.45
N ASP A 305 -4.58 -14.87 15.20
CA ASP A 305 -5.11 -13.97 16.22
C ASP A 305 -5.95 -12.87 15.54
N TYR A 306 -7.28 -12.94 15.68
CA TYR A 306 -8.23 -11.95 15.14
C TYR A 306 -8.76 -11.09 16.29
N PRO A 307 -8.20 -9.89 16.55
CA PRO A 307 -8.54 -9.08 17.73
C PRO A 307 -9.94 -8.44 17.68
N TRP A 308 -10.72 -8.70 16.63
CA TRP A 308 -12.04 -8.12 16.41
C TRP A 308 -13.18 -9.12 16.61
N THR A 309 -13.01 -10.14 17.48
CA THR A 309 -14.07 -11.11 17.81
C THR A 309 -15.36 -10.44 18.27
N ASP A 310 -15.27 -9.31 18.97
CA ASP A 310 -16.44 -8.57 19.46
C ASP A 310 -17.20 -7.84 18.33
N LYS A 311 -16.67 -7.85 17.10
CA LYS A 311 -17.35 -7.43 15.86
C LYS A 311 -17.98 -8.61 15.10
N GLU A 312 -17.79 -9.87 15.55
CA GLU A 312 -18.40 -11.07 14.96
C GLU A 312 -19.83 -11.28 15.50
N GLU A 313 -20.82 -10.58 14.90
CA GLU A 313 -22.26 -10.71 15.24
C GLU A 313 -22.94 -11.92 14.57
#